data_AF-A0A1H4RWM4-F1
#
_entry.id   AF-A0A1H4RWM4-F1
#
_cell.length_a   1.000
_cell.length_b   1.000
_cell.length_c   1.000
_cell.angle_alpha   90.00
_cell.angle_beta   90.00
_cell.angle_gamma   90.00
#
_symmetry.space_group_name_H-M   'P 1'
#
loop_
_entity.id
_entity.type
_entity.pdbx_description
1 polymer ?
#
loop_
_entity_poly.entity_id
_entity_poly.type
_entity_poly.pdbx_seq_one_letter_code
_entity_poly.pdbx_strand_id
1 'polypeptide(L)'
;MPISLFNSGDKPKKPSFFQRMRDAVTGETTPAPATPDTDTGAPQTPFELLEREGAGTLPILEPETISPADLAQAADETVARELGPEAVTITPPAPDLTRNEFGLRPMTSNFSFGGYASAEEEEAGFLDKMRSAIERTRDQFGDSLNSVLALGRTVDDDVLDDLEAVLLTADIGATTTQEVIRNLRQRALREKATTDDLKLMLKEELRAILDSVQQPTNHPPQPPEVIMMVGVNGTGKTTTSGKLAALYGTHGRKALLCAADTFRAAAIEQLEVWAKRSNVEIIKTKQGGDPSAALYDAMTAGKARGVDIVIVDTAGRLHNKAGLMAELDKMRRTAQKLVPNAPHQVFLVMDATTGQNGMQQARLFTESAGVTGIVLTKLDGTAKGGIVIAIARELRLPVVFAGTGEKMEDIIPFNSDAFLDSLLG
;
A
#
# COMPACT_ATOMS: atom_id res chain seq x y z
N MET A 1 66.01 -44.23 0.34
CA MET A 1 65.10 -43.62 1.33
C MET A 1 64.62 -42.29 0.77
N PRO A 2 63.29 -42.05 0.67
CA PRO A 2 62.75 -40.84 0.06
C PRO A 2 62.62 -39.71 1.09
N ILE A 3 62.81 -38.46 0.66
CA ILE A 3 62.51 -37.26 1.46
C ILE A 3 61.18 -36.68 0.94
N SER A 4 60.24 -36.57 1.87
CA SER A 4 58.86 -36.12 1.70
C SER A 4 58.75 -34.62 1.42
N LEU A 5 57.82 -34.27 0.53
CA LEU A 5 57.20 -32.96 0.38
C LEU A 5 56.52 -32.52 1.68
N PHE A 6 56.64 -31.25 2.05
CA PHE A 6 55.76 -30.59 3.01
C PHE A 6 54.93 -29.52 2.30
N ASN A 7 53.62 -29.74 2.32
CA ASN A 7 52.59 -28.89 1.77
C ASN A 7 52.36 -27.70 2.72
N SER A 8 52.28 -26.48 2.19
CA SER A 8 52.00 -25.26 2.96
C SER A 8 50.49 -25.22 3.27
N GLY A 9 50.15 -25.22 4.55
CA GLY A 9 48.77 -25.17 5.01
C GLY A 9 48.14 -23.79 4.81
N ASP A 10 47.01 -23.79 4.13
CA ASP A 10 46.09 -22.68 3.96
C ASP A 10 45.58 -22.21 5.33
N LYS A 11 45.72 -20.91 5.64
CA LYS A 11 45.09 -20.30 6.83
C LYS A 11 43.69 -19.82 6.46
N PRO A 12 42.65 -20.09 7.26
CA PRO A 12 41.31 -19.61 6.95
C PRO A 12 41.26 -18.06 7.01
N LYS A 13 40.79 -17.43 5.93
CA LYS A 13 40.52 -15.99 5.85
C LYS A 13 39.38 -15.62 6.80
N LYS A 14 39.50 -14.47 7.48
CA LYS A 14 38.43 -13.95 8.34
C LYS A 14 37.20 -13.60 7.50
N PRO A 15 35.96 -13.87 7.98
CA PRO A 15 34.74 -13.53 7.26
C PRO A 15 34.62 -12.02 7.10
N SER A 16 34.22 -11.60 5.90
CA SER A 16 33.99 -10.20 5.53
C SER A 16 32.85 -9.60 6.37
N PHE A 17 32.76 -8.28 6.39
CA PHE A 17 31.70 -7.56 7.10
C PHE A 17 30.30 -7.98 6.61
N PHE A 18 30.13 -8.13 5.30
CA PHE A 18 28.87 -8.54 4.67
C PHE A 18 28.52 -10.00 4.96
N GLN A 19 29.52 -10.89 5.03
CA GLN A 19 29.29 -12.30 5.39
C GLN A 19 28.75 -12.45 6.81
N ARG A 20 29.23 -11.63 7.76
CA ARG A 20 28.68 -11.60 9.12
C ARG A 20 27.26 -11.02 9.19
N MET A 21 26.95 -10.08 8.31
CA MET A 21 25.62 -9.49 8.22
C MET A 21 24.62 -10.48 7.61
N ARG A 22 25.04 -11.24 6.60
CA ARG A 22 24.28 -12.35 6.01
C ARG A 22 23.96 -13.43 7.04
N ASP A 23 24.95 -13.91 7.78
CA ASP A 23 24.77 -14.97 8.78
C ASP A 23 23.85 -14.51 9.95
N ALA A 24 23.84 -13.21 10.27
CA ALA A 24 22.91 -12.62 11.24
C ALA A 24 21.46 -12.51 10.73
N VAL A 25 21.26 -12.48 9.41
CA VAL A 25 19.94 -12.40 8.76
C VAL A 25 19.39 -13.79 8.42
N THR A 26 20.25 -14.76 8.09
CA THR A 26 19.86 -16.12 7.67
C THR A 26 19.86 -17.14 8.81
N GLY A 27 20.48 -16.84 9.96
CA GLY A 27 20.48 -17.71 11.15
C GLY A 27 21.38 -18.96 11.04
N GLU A 28 22.22 -19.07 10.01
CA GLU A 28 23.13 -20.20 9.84
C GLU A 28 24.48 -19.91 10.51
N THR A 29 24.85 -20.70 11.51
CA THR A 29 26.21 -20.70 12.09
C THR A 29 26.86 -22.07 11.91
N THR A 30 28.13 -22.07 11.49
CA THR A 30 28.96 -23.27 11.28
C THR A 30 29.52 -23.77 12.63
N PRO A 31 29.56 -25.08 12.94
CA PRO A 31 29.95 -25.56 14.26
C PRO A 31 31.47 -25.72 14.44
N ALA A 32 31.96 -25.48 15.67
CA ALA A 32 33.32 -25.80 16.13
C ALA A 32 33.32 -27.06 17.03
N PRO A 33 34.44 -27.78 17.19
CA PRO A 33 34.45 -29.20 17.58
C PRO A 33 34.33 -29.45 19.08
N ALA A 34 33.74 -30.59 19.43
CA ALA A 34 33.38 -31.03 20.78
C ALA A 34 34.51 -31.73 21.55
N THR A 35 34.46 -31.61 22.88
CA THR A 35 35.03 -32.55 23.86
C THR A 35 33.94 -32.96 24.87
N PRO A 36 33.99 -34.17 25.47
CA PRO A 36 32.80 -34.82 26.04
C PRO A 36 32.65 -34.69 27.57
N ASP A 37 31.43 -35.06 28.01
CA ASP A 37 30.97 -35.45 29.36
C ASP A 37 30.75 -34.31 30.37
N THR A 38 29.64 -34.18 31.11
CA THR A 38 28.52 -35.07 31.47
C THR A 38 27.35 -34.23 32.02
N ASP A 39 26.17 -34.84 32.03
CA ASP A 39 25.06 -34.66 32.99
C ASP A 39 23.80 -33.91 32.53
N THR A 40 22.71 -34.40 33.10
CA THR A 40 21.34 -34.50 32.65
C THR A 40 20.49 -33.27 32.99
N GLY A 41 19.60 -32.88 32.08
CA GLY A 41 18.54 -31.89 32.38
C GLY A 41 17.97 -31.21 31.13
N ALA A 42 16.69 -31.43 30.84
CA ALA A 42 15.97 -30.79 29.75
C ALA A 42 15.80 -29.26 29.98
N PRO A 43 15.87 -28.41 28.93
CA PRO A 43 15.62 -26.98 29.09
C PRO A 43 14.11 -26.66 29.09
N GLN A 44 13.65 -26.06 30.18
CA GLN A 44 12.33 -25.43 30.31
C GLN A 44 12.30 -24.09 29.56
N THR A 45 11.14 -23.75 29.00
CA THR A 45 10.89 -22.52 28.23
C THR A 45 10.71 -21.29 29.15
N PRO A 46 10.86 -20.05 28.64
CA PRO A 46 10.80 -18.82 29.45
C PRO A 46 9.43 -18.42 30.04
N PHE A 47 8.51 -19.36 30.27
CA PHE A 47 7.14 -19.05 30.71
C PHE A 47 6.78 -19.48 32.15
N GLU A 48 7.74 -20.03 32.92
CA GLU A 48 7.50 -20.55 34.29
C GLU A 48 8.23 -19.77 35.40
N LEU A 49 8.26 -18.44 35.33
CA LEU A 49 8.86 -17.60 36.38
C LEU A 49 8.00 -16.40 36.81
N LEU A 50 6.68 -16.51 36.67
CA LEU A 50 5.70 -15.52 37.15
C LEU A 50 4.61 -16.08 38.07
N GLU A 51 4.76 -17.31 38.58
CA GLU A 51 3.90 -17.86 39.63
C GLU A 51 4.74 -18.30 40.83
N ARG A 52 5.34 -17.32 41.51
CA ARG A 52 5.85 -17.48 42.88
C ARG A 52 6.27 -16.13 43.45
N GLU A 53 5.28 -15.34 43.88
CA GLU A 53 5.37 -14.49 45.08
C GLU A 53 4.06 -13.74 45.33
N GLY A 54 3.52 -13.90 46.55
CA GLY A 54 3.00 -12.79 47.35
C GLY A 54 1.67 -12.16 46.98
N ALA A 55 0.62 -12.59 47.66
CA ALA A 55 -0.68 -11.93 47.73
C ALA A 55 -0.57 -10.46 48.23
N GLY A 56 -1.20 -9.55 47.49
CA GLY A 56 -1.50 -8.19 47.90
C GLY A 56 -2.80 -7.74 47.25
N THR A 57 -3.89 -7.77 48.01
CA THR A 57 -5.21 -7.26 47.63
C THR A 57 -5.17 -5.75 47.41
N LEU A 58 -5.46 -5.31 46.19
CA LEU A 58 -5.85 -3.92 45.88
C LEU A 58 -7.36 -3.87 45.63
N PRO A 59 -8.07 -2.83 46.09
CA PRO A 59 -9.52 -2.78 46.02
C PRO A 59 -10.02 -2.56 44.59
N ILE A 60 -11.03 -3.34 44.20
CA ILE A 60 -11.82 -3.12 42.99
C ILE A 60 -12.75 -1.94 43.28
N LEU A 61 -12.57 -0.83 42.56
CA LEU A 61 -13.56 0.24 42.47
C LEU A 61 -14.58 -0.15 41.39
N GLU A 62 -15.83 -0.33 41.79
CA GLU A 62 -16.97 -0.48 40.88
C GLU A 62 -17.20 0.85 40.13
N PRO A 63 -17.54 0.84 38.83
CA PRO A 63 -17.92 2.05 38.12
C PRO A 63 -19.29 2.54 38.59
N GLU A 64 -19.36 3.77 39.09
CA GLU A 64 -20.61 4.45 39.44
C GLU A 64 -21.53 4.55 38.21
N THR A 65 -22.74 4.02 38.35
CA THR A 65 -23.84 4.18 37.41
C THR A 65 -24.38 5.61 37.49
N ILE A 66 -24.17 6.41 36.45
CA ILE A 66 -24.83 7.72 36.29
C ILE A 66 -26.30 7.47 35.91
N SER A 67 -27.22 8.10 36.64
CA SER A 67 -28.66 7.95 36.43
C SER A 67 -29.14 8.76 35.21
N PRO A 68 -30.19 8.34 34.49
CA PRO A 68 -30.77 9.09 33.36
C PRO A 68 -31.35 10.47 33.73
N ALA A 69 -31.39 10.85 35.01
CA ALA A 69 -31.90 12.14 35.46
C ALA A 69 -30.82 13.25 35.41
N ASP A 70 -29.52 12.89 35.41
CA ASP A 70 -28.42 13.86 35.48
C ASP A 70 -27.99 14.41 34.10
N LEU A 71 -28.53 13.84 33.01
CA LEU A 71 -28.31 14.31 31.62
C LEU A 71 -29.32 15.38 31.18
N ALA A 72 -30.35 15.68 31.97
CA ALA A 72 -31.45 16.57 31.58
C ALA A 72 -31.26 18.04 32.00
N GLN A 73 -30.12 18.43 32.58
CA GLN A 73 -29.94 19.77 33.16
C GLN A 73 -28.79 20.61 32.55
N ALA A 74 -28.29 20.24 31.37
CA ALA A 74 -27.25 21.00 30.65
C ALA A 74 -27.69 21.51 29.26
N ALA A 75 -29.00 21.57 29.00
CA ALA A 75 -29.56 22.07 27.76
C ALA A 75 -30.76 22.99 28.02
N ASP A 76 -30.53 24.06 28.80
CA ASP A 76 -31.44 25.21 28.80
C ASP A 76 -30.63 26.47 29.06
N GLU A 77 -30.27 27.16 27.98
CA GLU A 77 -30.00 28.60 27.89
C GLU A 77 -29.33 28.90 26.54
N THR A 78 -30.10 29.22 25.51
CA THR A 78 -29.96 30.49 24.74
C THR A 78 -30.93 30.59 23.55
N VAL A 79 -31.94 31.43 23.77
CA VAL A 79 -32.49 32.46 22.86
C VAL A 79 -33.17 32.03 21.56
N ALA A 80 -34.50 32.06 21.64
CA ALA A 80 -35.42 32.25 20.52
C ALA A 80 -35.22 33.62 19.84
N ARG A 81 -35.21 33.63 18.50
CA ARG A 81 -35.59 34.79 17.71
C ARG A 81 -36.34 34.33 16.45
N GLU A 82 -37.63 34.67 16.43
CA GLU A 82 -38.56 34.49 15.31
C GLU A 82 -38.11 35.22 14.05
N LEU A 83 -38.26 34.57 12.88
CA LEU A 83 -38.60 35.20 11.60
C LEU A 83 -39.48 34.22 10.79
N GLY A 84 -40.62 34.73 10.30
CA GLY A 84 -41.69 33.97 9.64
C GLY A 84 -41.40 33.53 8.19
N PRO A 85 -42.39 32.92 7.52
CA PRO A 85 -42.18 32.22 6.25
C PRO A 85 -42.39 33.14 5.05
N GLU A 86 -41.35 33.33 4.22
CA GLU A 86 -41.52 33.73 2.82
C GLU A 86 -40.97 32.63 1.90
N ALA A 87 -41.89 32.07 1.11
CA ALA A 87 -41.61 31.07 0.10
C ALA A 87 -40.99 31.75 -1.13
N VAL A 88 -39.71 31.48 -1.40
CA VAL A 88 -39.08 31.79 -2.68
C VAL A 88 -39.14 30.53 -3.55
N THR A 89 -40.02 30.56 -4.55
CA THR A 89 -40.10 29.56 -5.61
C THR A 89 -38.98 29.83 -6.62
N ILE A 90 -37.98 28.94 -6.66
CA ILE A 90 -36.96 28.94 -7.72
C ILE A 90 -37.37 27.87 -8.73
N THR A 91 -37.76 28.29 -9.93
CA THR A 91 -38.00 27.42 -11.08
C THR A 91 -36.66 27.01 -11.70
N PRO A 92 -36.39 25.72 -11.96
CA PRO A 92 -35.18 25.32 -12.66
C PRO A 92 -35.30 25.65 -14.17
N PRO A 93 -34.23 26.12 -14.84
CA PRO A 93 -34.25 26.27 -16.28
C PRO A 93 -34.21 24.88 -16.97
N ALA A 94 -34.88 24.81 -18.12
CA ALA A 94 -35.01 23.61 -18.95
C ALA A 94 -33.65 23.09 -19.47
N PRO A 95 -33.51 21.79 -19.75
CA PRO A 95 -32.27 21.22 -20.25
C PRO A 95 -32.03 21.61 -21.71
N ASP A 96 -30.85 22.17 -21.99
CA ASP A 96 -30.33 22.35 -23.35
C ASP A 96 -29.82 20.99 -23.85
N LEU A 97 -30.55 20.43 -24.82
CA LEU A 97 -30.25 19.17 -25.49
C LEU A 97 -29.33 19.40 -26.70
N THR A 98 -28.09 19.82 -26.49
CA THR A 98 -27.08 19.85 -27.57
C THR A 98 -25.66 19.57 -27.07
N ARG A 99 -25.33 18.31 -26.77
CA ARG A 99 -23.97 17.77 -26.98
C ARG A 99 -23.94 16.25 -26.82
N ASN A 100 -24.29 15.57 -27.91
CA ASN A 100 -23.71 14.26 -28.21
C ASN A 100 -22.30 14.47 -28.77
N GLU A 101 -21.44 13.47 -28.55
CA GLU A 101 -20.04 13.33 -29.01
C GLU A 101 -18.96 13.74 -28.00
N PHE A 102 -18.79 12.92 -26.96
CA PHE A 102 -17.45 12.64 -26.44
C PHE A 102 -17.22 11.13 -26.48
N GLY A 103 -16.47 10.69 -27.49
CA GLY A 103 -15.92 9.36 -27.58
C GLY A 103 -14.98 9.10 -26.42
N LEU A 104 -15.22 7.98 -25.74
CA LEU A 104 -14.34 7.42 -24.72
C LEU A 104 -12.98 7.12 -25.37
N ARG A 105 -11.93 7.87 -24.98
CA ARG A 105 -10.56 7.50 -25.27
C ARG A 105 -10.12 6.40 -24.29
N PRO A 106 -9.45 5.34 -24.74
CA PRO A 106 -8.91 4.31 -23.85
C PRO A 106 -7.79 4.91 -22.98
N MET A 107 -7.89 4.72 -21.66
CA MET A 107 -7.00 5.28 -20.63
C MET A 107 -5.74 4.42 -20.34
N THR A 108 -5.18 3.74 -21.35
CA THR A 108 -4.06 2.82 -21.13
C THR A 108 -2.72 3.28 -21.70
N SER A 109 -2.62 4.53 -22.11
CA SER A 109 -1.32 5.15 -22.43
C SER A 109 -1.52 6.67 -22.39
N ASN A 110 -0.81 7.33 -21.48
CA ASN A 110 -0.84 8.78 -21.22
C ASN A 110 -2.07 9.27 -20.43
N PHE A 111 -1.85 9.38 -19.11
CA PHE A 111 -2.43 10.45 -18.31
C PHE A 111 -2.08 11.78 -19.00
N SER A 112 -3.03 12.36 -19.74
CA SER A 112 -2.92 13.75 -20.22
C SER A 112 -3.49 14.63 -19.12
N PHE A 113 -2.61 15.34 -18.43
CA PHE A 113 -3.00 16.36 -17.48
C PHE A 113 -3.69 17.52 -18.21
N GLY A 114 -4.72 18.05 -17.57
CA GLY A 114 -5.39 19.28 -17.99
C GLY A 114 -4.73 20.46 -17.29
N GLY A 115 -3.86 21.16 -18.00
CA GLY A 115 -3.18 22.37 -17.54
C GLY A 115 -2.11 22.75 -18.57
N TYR A 116 -1.79 24.03 -18.73
CA TYR A 116 -0.88 24.54 -19.77
C TYR A 116 0.61 24.18 -19.55
N ALA A 117 0.92 23.03 -18.95
CA ALA A 117 2.29 22.52 -18.81
C ALA A 117 2.62 21.60 -19.99
N SER A 118 3.87 21.65 -20.44
CA SER A 118 4.37 20.70 -21.44
C SER A 118 4.49 19.29 -20.81
N ALA A 119 4.34 18.24 -21.62
CA ALA A 119 4.48 16.85 -21.15
C ALA A 119 5.82 16.59 -20.43
N GLU A 120 6.88 17.30 -20.83
CA GLU A 120 8.20 17.24 -20.21
C GLU A 120 8.22 17.88 -18.80
N GLU A 121 7.51 19.00 -18.59
CA GLU A 121 7.39 19.64 -17.27
C GLU A 121 6.56 18.80 -16.29
N GLU A 122 5.55 18.08 -16.80
CA GLU A 122 4.73 17.17 -16.00
C GLU A 122 5.49 15.90 -15.61
N GLU A 123 6.28 15.35 -16.53
CA GLU A 123 7.15 14.21 -16.28
C GLU A 123 8.26 14.56 -15.28
N ALA A 124 8.89 15.73 -15.43
CA ALA A 124 9.87 16.24 -14.46
C ALA A 124 9.25 16.45 -13.07
N GLY A 125 8.07 17.08 -13.00
CA GLY A 125 7.36 17.28 -11.74
C GLY A 125 6.90 15.97 -11.09
N PHE A 126 6.57 14.96 -11.89
CA PHE A 126 6.24 13.62 -11.41
C PHE A 126 7.46 12.91 -10.83
N LEU A 127 8.59 12.94 -11.56
CA LEU A 127 9.85 12.35 -11.12
C LEU A 127 10.33 12.99 -9.81
N ASP A 128 10.23 14.32 -9.68
CA ASP A 128 10.60 15.01 -8.46
C ASP A 128 9.73 14.61 -7.26
N LYS A 129 8.41 14.50 -7.46
CA LYS A 129 7.51 14.00 -6.41
C LYS A 129 7.83 12.56 -6.01
N MET A 130 8.09 11.69 -6.98
CA MET A 130 8.47 10.30 -6.71
C MET A 130 9.81 10.23 -5.96
N ARG A 131 10.81 11.00 -6.40
CA ARG A 131 12.12 11.10 -5.75
C ARG A 131 12.00 11.57 -4.31
N SER A 132 11.21 12.61 -4.04
CA SER A 132 10.93 13.04 -2.67
C SER A 132 10.20 11.96 -1.86
N ALA A 133 9.26 11.25 -2.48
CA ALA A 133 8.49 10.20 -1.80
C ALA A 133 9.32 8.97 -1.43
N ILE A 134 10.45 8.70 -2.10
CA ILE A 134 11.29 7.54 -1.80
C ILE A 134 12.67 7.93 -1.27
N GLU A 135 12.89 9.19 -0.90
CA GLU A 135 14.21 9.74 -0.52
C GLU A 135 14.94 8.83 0.49
N ARG A 136 14.28 8.43 1.58
CA ARG A 136 14.86 7.53 2.59
C ARG A 136 15.23 6.16 2.04
N THR A 137 14.40 5.60 1.15
CA THR A 137 14.68 4.30 0.51
C THR A 137 15.86 4.45 -0.44
N ARG A 138 15.87 5.50 -1.26
CA ARG A 138 16.94 5.79 -2.21
C ARG A 138 18.27 5.98 -1.49
N ASP A 139 18.31 6.76 -0.42
CA ASP A 139 19.56 7.05 0.28
C ASP A 139 20.16 5.75 0.85
N GLN A 140 19.36 4.96 1.58
CA GLN A 140 19.84 3.69 2.14
C GLN A 140 20.20 2.65 1.06
N PHE A 141 19.34 2.47 0.07
CA PHE A 141 19.50 1.46 -0.97
C PHE A 141 20.59 1.84 -1.97
N GLY A 142 20.56 3.08 -2.45
CA GLY A 142 21.51 3.65 -3.41
C GLY A 142 22.93 3.70 -2.85
N ASP A 143 23.11 4.11 -1.60
CA ASP A 143 24.44 4.11 -0.96
C ASP A 143 25.00 2.69 -0.86
N SER A 144 24.16 1.73 -0.45
CA SER A 144 24.53 0.32 -0.34
C SER A 144 24.85 -0.27 -1.72
N LEU A 145 24.03 0.03 -2.73
CA LEU A 145 24.22 -0.43 -4.10
C LEU A 145 25.50 0.13 -4.73
N ASN A 146 25.75 1.44 -4.59
CA ASN A 146 26.95 2.10 -5.12
C ASN A 146 28.22 1.58 -4.43
N SER A 147 28.15 1.23 -3.14
CA SER A 147 29.25 0.59 -2.41
C SER A 147 29.57 -0.80 -2.99
N VAL A 148 28.54 -1.60 -3.28
CA VAL A 148 28.72 -2.93 -3.88
C VAL A 148 29.25 -2.83 -5.32
N LEU A 149 28.73 -1.89 -6.11
CA LEU A 149 29.07 -1.70 -7.52
C LEU A 149 30.21 -0.70 -7.74
N ALA A 150 31.07 -0.48 -6.74
CA ALA A 150 32.17 0.47 -6.82
C ALA A 150 33.08 0.19 -8.03
N LEU A 151 33.45 1.26 -8.72
CA LEU A 151 34.28 1.22 -9.93
C LEU A 151 35.57 0.40 -9.72
N GLY A 152 35.81 -0.55 -10.62
CA GLY A 152 37.02 -1.38 -10.63
C GLY A 152 36.90 -2.73 -9.90
N ARG A 153 35.76 -3.04 -9.26
CA ARG A 153 35.47 -4.41 -8.83
C ARG A 153 35.19 -5.30 -10.05
N THR A 154 35.69 -6.53 -10.02
CA THR A 154 35.31 -7.55 -10.99
C THR A 154 33.94 -8.11 -10.65
N VAL A 155 33.11 -8.36 -11.66
CA VAL A 155 31.84 -9.06 -11.45
C VAL A 155 32.14 -10.54 -11.18
N ASP A 156 32.10 -10.90 -9.90
CA ASP A 156 32.28 -12.25 -9.38
C ASP A 156 31.12 -12.64 -8.45
N ASP A 157 31.15 -13.86 -7.92
CA ASP A 157 30.10 -14.34 -7.03
C ASP A 157 30.02 -13.52 -5.72
N ASP A 158 31.13 -12.97 -5.23
CA ASP A 158 31.14 -12.13 -4.03
C ASP A 158 30.35 -10.83 -4.26
N VAL A 159 30.49 -10.18 -5.42
CA VAL A 159 29.69 -9.00 -5.79
C VAL A 159 28.20 -9.34 -5.88
N LEU A 160 27.85 -10.50 -6.42
CA LEU A 160 26.46 -10.93 -6.55
C LEU A 160 25.82 -11.28 -5.20
N ASP A 161 26.58 -11.88 -4.29
CA ASP A 161 26.14 -12.17 -2.92
C ASP A 161 25.97 -10.87 -2.11
N ASP A 162 26.89 -9.91 -2.26
CA ASP A 162 26.75 -8.57 -1.67
C ASP A 162 25.49 -7.87 -2.21
N LEU A 163 25.25 -7.96 -3.52
CA LEU A 163 24.04 -7.40 -4.15
C LEU A 163 22.77 -8.07 -3.65
N GLU A 164 22.79 -9.40 -3.46
CA GLU A 164 21.69 -10.15 -2.85
C GLU A 164 21.31 -9.56 -1.48
N ALA A 165 22.30 -9.35 -0.63
CA ALA A 165 22.10 -8.76 0.69
C ALA A 165 21.48 -7.37 0.62
N VAL A 166 21.94 -6.51 -0.31
CA VAL A 166 21.36 -5.17 -0.52
C VAL A 166 19.88 -5.27 -0.92
N LEU A 167 19.54 -6.13 -1.88
CA LEU A 167 18.15 -6.32 -2.33
C LEU A 167 17.24 -6.86 -1.20
N LEU A 168 17.75 -7.75 -0.35
CA LEU A 168 17.01 -8.23 0.82
C LEU A 168 16.73 -7.11 1.83
N THR A 169 17.73 -6.28 2.12
CA THR A 169 17.56 -5.15 3.07
C THR A 169 16.57 -4.09 2.58
N ALA A 170 16.36 -4.02 1.26
CA ALA A 170 15.39 -3.14 0.62
C ALA A 170 13.93 -3.63 0.69
N ASP A 171 13.66 -4.76 1.36
CA ASP A 171 12.33 -5.38 1.44
C ASP A 171 11.77 -5.91 0.10
N ILE A 172 12.64 -6.31 -0.85
CA ILE A 172 12.23 -6.96 -2.12
C ILE A 172 11.74 -8.41 -1.92
N GLY A 173 12.14 -9.04 -0.82
CA GLY A 173 11.74 -10.40 -0.45
C GLY A 173 12.65 -11.48 -1.04
N ALA A 174 12.85 -12.56 -0.26
CA ALA A 174 13.86 -13.58 -0.55
C ALA A 174 13.66 -14.28 -1.90
N THR A 175 12.43 -14.69 -2.21
CA THR A 175 12.13 -15.40 -3.46
C THR A 175 12.41 -14.54 -4.69
N THR A 176 11.95 -13.29 -4.67
CA THR A 176 12.15 -12.33 -5.77
C THR A 176 13.62 -11.98 -5.93
N THR A 177 14.33 -11.72 -4.83
CA THR A 177 15.76 -11.43 -4.84
C THR A 177 16.57 -12.60 -5.43
N GLN A 178 16.31 -13.84 -5.01
CA GLN A 178 17.00 -15.02 -5.54
C GLN A 178 16.78 -15.23 -7.05
N GLU A 179 15.59 -14.87 -7.55
CA GLU A 179 15.30 -14.91 -8.98
C GLU A 179 16.09 -13.84 -9.74
N VAL A 180 16.07 -12.59 -9.25
CA VAL A 180 16.81 -11.48 -9.85
C VAL A 180 18.31 -11.77 -9.90
N ILE A 181 18.92 -12.20 -8.79
CA ILE A 181 20.35 -12.51 -8.73
C ILE A 181 20.73 -13.66 -9.68
N ARG A 182 19.87 -14.67 -9.80
CA ARG A 182 20.11 -15.78 -10.73
C ARG A 182 20.11 -15.32 -12.19
N ASN A 183 19.15 -14.47 -12.57
CA ASN A 183 19.08 -13.91 -13.92
C ASN A 183 20.28 -13.02 -14.22
N LEU A 184 20.65 -12.15 -13.26
CA LEU A 184 21.83 -11.29 -13.35
C LEU A 184 23.11 -12.12 -13.51
N ARG A 185 23.31 -13.17 -12.70
CA ARG A 185 24.49 -14.06 -12.80
C ARG A 185 24.62 -14.67 -14.20
N GLN A 186 23.52 -15.20 -14.73
CA GLN A 186 23.52 -15.80 -16.07
C GLN A 186 23.80 -14.78 -17.17
N ARG A 187 23.21 -13.59 -17.07
CA ARG A 187 23.39 -12.51 -18.05
C ARG A 187 24.80 -11.93 -18.01
N ALA A 188 25.32 -11.66 -16.81
CA ALA A 188 26.65 -11.10 -16.60
C ALA A 188 27.74 -12.02 -17.18
N LEU A 189 27.62 -13.33 -16.97
CA LEU A 189 28.56 -14.31 -17.53
C LEU A 189 28.53 -14.34 -19.07
N ARG A 190 27.32 -14.28 -19.66
CA ARG A 190 27.12 -14.30 -21.11
C ARG A 190 27.66 -13.04 -21.78
N GLU A 191 27.41 -11.88 -21.18
CA GLU A 191 27.73 -10.56 -21.75
C GLU A 191 29.11 -10.04 -21.32
N LYS A 192 29.81 -10.76 -20.43
CA LYS A 192 31.07 -10.32 -19.79
C LYS A 192 30.91 -8.93 -19.17
N ALA A 193 29.83 -8.77 -18.43
CA ALA A 193 29.38 -7.51 -17.87
C ALA A 193 30.39 -6.91 -16.88
N THR A 194 30.48 -5.58 -16.90
CA THR A 194 31.16 -4.78 -15.89
C THR A 194 30.22 -4.47 -14.71
N THR A 195 30.73 -3.84 -13.65
CA THR A 195 29.91 -3.37 -12.53
C THR A 195 28.90 -2.29 -12.95
N ASP A 196 29.25 -1.46 -13.93
CA ASP A 196 28.35 -0.43 -14.46
C ASP A 196 27.19 -1.08 -15.24
N ASP A 197 27.49 -2.14 -15.99
CA ASP A 197 26.47 -2.92 -16.69
C ASP A 197 25.51 -3.61 -15.71
N LEU A 198 25.99 -4.10 -14.56
CA LEU A 198 25.13 -4.74 -13.55
C LEU A 198 24.02 -3.83 -13.04
N LYS A 199 24.30 -2.53 -12.86
CA LYS A 199 23.29 -1.56 -12.42
C LYS A 199 22.17 -1.42 -13.44
N LEU A 200 22.53 -1.34 -14.73
CA LEU A 200 21.58 -1.28 -15.83
C LEU A 200 20.79 -2.59 -15.95
N MET A 201 21.46 -3.73 -15.88
CA MET A 201 20.81 -5.04 -15.91
C MET A 201 19.81 -5.21 -14.76
N LEU A 202 20.18 -4.79 -13.54
CA LEU A 202 19.28 -4.82 -12.39
C LEU A 202 18.04 -3.97 -12.65
N LYS A 203 18.22 -2.74 -13.15
CA LYS A 203 17.10 -1.87 -13.52
C LYS A 203 16.14 -2.55 -14.51
N GLU A 204 16.68 -3.19 -15.54
CA GLU A 204 15.90 -3.89 -16.56
C GLU A 204 15.14 -5.10 -15.98
N GLU A 205 15.77 -5.90 -15.12
CA GLU A 205 15.12 -7.03 -14.44
C GLU A 205 13.97 -6.55 -13.53
N LEU A 206 14.20 -5.49 -12.73
CA LEU A 206 13.16 -4.94 -11.87
C LEU A 206 12.01 -4.31 -12.68
N ARG A 207 12.33 -3.63 -13.79
CA ARG A 207 11.32 -3.10 -14.73
C ARG A 207 10.47 -4.21 -15.31
N ALA A 208 11.09 -5.29 -15.78
CA ALA A 208 10.36 -6.43 -16.34
C ALA A 208 9.36 -7.05 -15.33
N ILE A 209 9.72 -7.10 -14.04
CA ILE A 209 8.79 -7.54 -12.98
C ILE A 209 7.60 -6.59 -12.87
N LEU A 210 7.83 -5.28 -12.81
CA LEU A 210 6.77 -4.28 -12.67
C LEU A 210 5.85 -4.22 -13.89
N ASP A 211 6.40 -4.36 -15.09
CA ASP A 211 5.63 -4.32 -16.34
C ASP A 211 4.78 -5.58 -16.53
N SER A 212 5.23 -6.72 -15.99
CA SER A 212 4.50 -8.00 -16.10
C SER A 212 3.12 -8.01 -15.44
N VAL A 213 2.84 -7.05 -14.56
CA VAL A 213 1.56 -6.92 -13.85
C VAL A 213 0.72 -5.73 -14.30
N GLN A 214 1.23 -4.91 -15.22
CA GLN A 214 0.44 -3.80 -15.75
C GLN A 214 -0.75 -4.35 -16.52
N GLN A 215 -1.94 -3.88 -16.15
CA GLN A 215 -3.18 -4.22 -16.83
C GLN A 215 -3.91 -2.94 -17.22
N PRO A 216 -4.57 -2.93 -18.39
CA PRO A 216 -5.56 -1.92 -18.73
C PRO A 216 -6.51 -1.64 -17.56
N THR A 217 -6.66 -0.38 -17.17
CA THR A 217 -7.69 0.01 -16.22
C THR A 217 -9.06 -0.25 -16.82
N ASN A 218 -9.86 -1.09 -16.16
CA ASN A 218 -11.20 -1.41 -16.60
C ASN A 218 -12.13 -0.25 -16.24
N HIS A 219 -12.40 0.64 -17.19
CA HIS A 219 -13.41 1.69 -17.03
C HIS A 219 -14.75 1.20 -17.57
N PRO A 220 -15.88 1.55 -16.92
CA PRO A 220 -17.17 1.22 -17.47
C PRO A 220 -17.42 1.96 -18.79
N PRO A 221 -18.25 1.40 -19.69
CA PRO A 221 -18.70 2.10 -20.88
C PRO A 221 -19.61 3.30 -20.54
N GLN A 222 -20.22 3.32 -19.35
CA GLN A 222 -21.08 4.41 -18.89
C GLN A 222 -20.87 4.65 -17.39
N PRO A 223 -20.85 5.91 -16.92
CA PRO A 223 -20.77 6.23 -15.50
C PRO A 223 -21.92 5.61 -14.66
N PRO A 224 -21.72 5.43 -13.33
CA PRO A 224 -20.48 5.72 -12.60
C PRO A 224 -19.47 4.57 -12.63
N GLU A 225 -18.18 4.91 -12.67
CA GLU A 225 -17.11 4.01 -12.26
C GLU A 225 -17.21 3.75 -10.74
N VAL A 226 -16.89 2.54 -10.31
CA VAL A 226 -17.08 2.12 -8.91
C VAL A 226 -15.75 1.58 -8.43
N ILE A 227 -15.18 2.28 -7.45
CA ILE A 227 -13.88 1.98 -6.86
C ILE A 227 -14.12 1.56 -5.40
N MET A 228 -13.78 0.32 -5.06
CA MET A 228 -13.84 -0.17 -3.69
C MET A 228 -12.46 -0.13 -3.03
N MET A 229 -12.35 0.55 -1.90
CA MET A 229 -11.11 0.67 -1.12
C MET A 229 -11.12 -0.39 -0.02
N VAL A 230 -10.24 -1.39 -0.12
CA VAL A 230 -10.12 -2.50 0.84
C VAL A 230 -8.74 -2.50 1.50
N GLY A 231 -8.57 -3.28 2.57
CA GLY A 231 -7.31 -3.39 3.30
C GLY A 231 -7.48 -3.27 4.82
N VAL A 232 -6.37 -3.41 5.55
CA VAL A 232 -6.40 -3.46 7.02
C VAL A 232 -6.62 -2.07 7.63
N ASN A 233 -7.14 -2.03 8.85
CA ASN A 233 -7.24 -0.78 9.60
C ASN A 233 -5.86 -0.13 9.78
N GLY A 234 -5.80 1.20 9.68
CA GLY A 234 -4.56 1.96 9.85
C GLY A 234 -3.66 2.07 8.60
N THR A 235 -3.97 1.36 7.50
CA THR A 235 -3.20 1.46 6.25
C THR A 235 -3.48 2.72 5.42
N GLY A 236 -4.46 3.54 5.84
CA GLY A 236 -4.77 4.81 5.19
C GLY A 236 -5.93 4.77 4.19
N LYS A 237 -6.82 3.77 4.23
CA LYS A 237 -8.00 3.66 3.35
C LYS A 237 -8.84 4.94 3.27
N THR A 238 -9.39 5.39 4.39
CA THR A 238 -10.25 6.58 4.47
C THR A 238 -9.55 7.85 3.95
N THR A 239 -8.28 8.03 4.33
CA THR A 239 -7.43 9.12 3.81
C THR A 239 -7.30 9.02 2.29
N THR A 240 -6.97 7.84 1.77
CA THR A 240 -6.79 7.57 0.34
C THR A 240 -8.10 7.83 -0.44
N SER A 241 -9.24 7.40 0.09
CA SER A 241 -10.56 7.67 -0.50
C SER A 241 -10.80 9.17 -0.68
N GLY A 242 -10.48 9.98 0.34
CA GLY A 242 -10.58 11.43 0.30
C GLY A 242 -9.63 12.08 -0.72
N LYS A 243 -8.36 11.68 -0.72
CA LYS A 243 -7.35 12.18 -1.66
C LYS A 243 -7.69 11.81 -3.11
N LEU A 244 -8.14 10.58 -3.36
CA LEU A 244 -8.59 10.16 -4.69
C LEU A 244 -9.81 10.97 -5.14
N ALA A 245 -10.77 11.23 -4.26
CA ALA A 245 -11.91 12.07 -4.60
C ALA A 245 -11.49 13.49 -5.02
N ALA A 246 -10.54 14.09 -4.30
CA ALA A 246 -9.99 15.39 -4.69
C ALA A 246 -9.20 15.32 -6.00
N LEU A 247 -8.35 14.30 -6.16
CA LEU A 247 -7.58 14.07 -7.39
C LEU A 247 -8.49 13.95 -8.62
N TYR A 248 -9.57 13.17 -8.52
CA TYR A 248 -10.54 13.09 -9.62
C TYR A 248 -11.25 14.41 -9.87
N GLY A 249 -11.58 15.16 -8.81
CA GLY A 249 -12.15 16.50 -8.91
C GLY A 249 -11.24 17.49 -9.64
N THR A 250 -9.92 17.48 -9.38
CA THR A 250 -8.96 18.34 -10.10
C THR A 250 -8.85 17.99 -11.58
N HIS A 251 -9.19 16.76 -11.97
CA HIS A 251 -9.28 16.30 -13.36
C HIS A 251 -10.69 16.43 -13.95
N GLY A 252 -11.58 17.20 -13.30
CA GLY A 252 -12.93 17.48 -13.80
C GLY A 252 -13.93 16.33 -13.68
N ARG A 253 -13.59 15.24 -12.99
CA ARG A 253 -14.50 14.11 -12.74
C ARG A 253 -15.29 14.32 -11.45
N LYS A 254 -16.61 14.20 -11.52
CA LYS A 254 -17.51 14.28 -10.36
C LYS A 254 -17.44 12.99 -9.55
N ALA A 255 -16.84 13.06 -8.37
CA ALA A 255 -16.76 11.94 -7.44
C ALA A 255 -17.86 11.99 -6.36
N LEU A 256 -18.30 10.82 -5.91
CA LEU A 256 -19.20 10.60 -4.79
C LEU A 256 -18.55 9.62 -3.81
N LEU A 257 -18.50 9.99 -2.52
CA LEU A 257 -17.98 9.12 -1.46
C LEU A 257 -19.10 8.25 -0.87
N CYS A 258 -18.77 6.99 -0.56
CA CYS A 258 -19.64 6.06 0.15
C CYS A 258 -18.96 5.61 1.44
N ALA A 259 -19.54 5.97 2.59
CA ALA A 259 -19.08 5.56 3.91
C ALA A 259 -19.59 4.15 4.26
N ALA A 260 -18.84 3.13 3.86
CA ALA A 260 -19.17 1.73 4.10
C ALA A 260 -18.35 1.08 5.25
N ASP A 261 -17.40 1.77 5.88
CA ASP A 261 -16.88 1.40 7.21
C ASP A 261 -17.91 1.79 8.29
N THR A 262 -19.03 1.07 8.30
CA THR A 262 -20.18 1.42 9.15
C THR A 262 -19.97 1.07 10.62
N PHE A 263 -18.99 0.22 10.93
CA PHE A 263 -18.72 -0.21 12.30
C PHE A 263 -18.02 0.88 13.13
N ARG A 264 -17.25 1.76 12.50
CA ARG A 264 -16.46 2.79 13.19
C ARG A 264 -17.10 4.15 12.96
N ALA A 265 -17.79 4.69 13.98
CA ALA A 265 -18.33 6.07 13.91
C ALA A 265 -17.27 7.08 13.48
N ALA A 266 -16.08 7.01 14.10
CA ALA A 266 -14.95 7.86 13.75
C ALA A 266 -14.49 7.72 12.29
N ALA A 267 -14.68 6.57 11.62
CA ALA A 267 -14.34 6.43 10.21
C ALA A 267 -15.34 7.18 9.31
N ILE A 268 -16.64 7.13 9.64
CA ILE A 268 -17.67 7.91 8.95
C ILE A 268 -17.39 9.41 9.10
N GLU A 269 -17.15 9.87 10.34
CA GLU A 269 -16.83 11.28 10.62
C GLU A 269 -15.54 11.73 9.93
N GLN A 270 -14.51 10.88 9.93
CA GLN A 270 -13.27 11.17 9.23
C GLN A 270 -13.50 11.30 7.72
N LEU A 271 -14.29 10.40 7.11
CA LEU A 271 -14.62 10.48 5.69
C LEU A 271 -15.45 11.72 5.36
N GLU A 272 -16.34 12.16 6.25
CA GLU A 272 -17.08 13.42 6.08
C GLU A 272 -16.18 14.65 6.07
N VAL A 273 -15.15 14.68 6.92
CA VAL A 273 -14.14 15.75 6.90
C VAL A 273 -13.42 15.74 5.55
N TRP A 274 -13.04 14.58 5.03
CA TRP A 274 -12.45 14.46 3.69
C TRP A 274 -13.43 14.88 2.58
N ALA A 275 -14.70 14.49 2.66
CA ALA A 275 -15.72 14.88 1.69
C ALA A 275 -15.84 16.41 1.58
N LYS A 276 -15.89 17.10 2.75
CA LYS A 276 -15.90 18.57 2.82
C LYS A 276 -14.63 19.18 2.22
N ARG A 277 -13.45 18.65 2.58
CA ARG A 277 -12.16 19.15 2.09
C ARG A 277 -11.97 18.93 0.58
N SER A 278 -12.48 17.82 0.05
CA SER A 278 -12.41 17.47 -1.37
C SER A 278 -13.56 18.10 -2.18
N ASN A 279 -14.48 18.82 -1.54
CA ASN A 279 -15.69 19.38 -2.14
C ASN A 279 -16.52 18.34 -2.91
N VAL A 280 -16.71 17.16 -2.30
CA VAL A 280 -17.50 16.05 -2.86
C VAL A 280 -18.63 15.67 -1.91
N GLU A 281 -19.70 15.15 -2.47
CA GLU A 281 -20.80 14.61 -1.68
C GLU A 281 -20.42 13.25 -1.05
N ILE A 282 -21.11 12.91 0.04
CA ILE A 282 -20.94 11.64 0.75
C ILE A 282 -22.30 11.03 1.06
N ILE A 283 -22.42 9.72 0.82
CA ILE A 283 -23.54 8.89 1.26
C ILE A 283 -23.07 8.03 2.42
N LYS A 284 -23.87 8.00 3.49
CA LYS A 284 -23.57 7.30 4.73
C LYS A 284 -24.83 6.64 5.28
N THR A 285 -24.63 5.63 6.12
CA THR A 285 -25.68 5.04 6.94
C THR A 285 -25.39 5.29 8.43
N LYS A 286 -26.31 4.90 9.31
CA LYS A 286 -26.09 4.95 10.76
C LYS A 286 -24.94 4.02 11.17
N GLN A 287 -24.27 4.32 12.28
CA GLN A 287 -23.28 3.42 12.84
C GLN A 287 -23.87 2.01 13.07
N GLY A 288 -23.12 0.98 12.70
CA GLY A 288 -23.57 -0.42 12.73
C GLY A 288 -24.60 -0.77 11.64
N GLY A 289 -24.88 0.13 10.71
CA GLY A 289 -25.73 -0.14 9.54
C GLY A 289 -25.07 -1.10 8.55
N ASP A 290 -25.85 -1.64 7.61
CA ASP A 290 -25.37 -2.56 6.58
C ASP A 290 -24.51 -1.82 5.53
N PRO A 291 -23.21 -2.15 5.37
CA PRO A 291 -22.35 -1.56 4.34
C PRO A 291 -22.89 -1.72 2.93
N SER A 292 -23.58 -2.83 2.65
CA SER A 292 -24.18 -3.07 1.33
C SER A 292 -25.38 -2.15 1.06
N ALA A 293 -26.11 -1.74 2.10
CA ALA A 293 -27.19 -0.76 1.97
C ALA A 293 -26.63 0.64 1.67
N ALA A 294 -25.58 1.07 2.38
CA ALA A 294 -24.89 2.33 2.09
C ALA A 294 -24.36 2.38 0.64
N LEU A 295 -23.79 1.26 0.16
CA LEU A 295 -23.33 1.13 -1.22
C LEU A 295 -24.49 1.20 -2.24
N TYR A 296 -25.60 0.53 -1.96
CA TYR A 296 -26.80 0.57 -2.81
C TYR A 296 -27.30 2.01 -2.97
N ASP A 297 -27.41 2.74 -1.86
CA ASP A 297 -27.87 4.13 -1.84
C ASP A 297 -26.88 5.04 -2.57
N ALA A 298 -25.57 4.86 -2.35
CA ALA A 298 -24.52 5.63 -3.01
C ALA A 298 -24.54 5.44 -4.53
N MET A 299 -24.66 4.21 -5.01
CA MET A 299 -24.71 3.92 -6.44
C MET A 299 -26.01 4.42 -7.08
N THR A 300 -27.14 4.32 -6.38
CA THR A 300 -28.43 4.86 -6.84
C THR A 300 -28.37 6.38 -6.98
N ALA A 301 -27.85 7.06 -5.95
CA ALA A 301 -27.66 8.51 -5.96
C ALA A 301 -26.66 8.93 -7.04
N GLY A 302 -25.53 8.22 -7.17
CA GLY A 302 -24.51 8.49 -8.17
C GLY A 302 -25.05 8.43 -9.61
N LYS A 303 -25.86 7.41 -9.92
CA LYS A 303 -26.56 7.33 -11.22
C LYS A 303 -27.54 8.47 -11.43
N ALA A 304 -28.38 8.75 -10.44
CA ALA A 304 -29.41 9.79 -10.56
C ALA A 304 -28.80 11.19 -10.72
N ARG A 305 -27.64 11.44 -10.11
CA ARG A 305 -26.92 12.72 -10.15
C ARG A 305 -25.93 12.82 -11.33
N GLY A 306 -25.75 11.74 -12.10
CA GLY A 306 -24.77 11.70 -13.18
C GLY A 306 -23.34 11.93 -12.71
N VAL A 307 -22.94 11.27 -11.61
CA VAL A 307 -21.54 11.32 -11.13
C VAL A 307 -20.67 10.39 -11.98
N ASP A 308 -19.40 10.75 -12.12
CA ASP A 308 -18.44 9.98 -12.91
C ASP A 308 -17.89 8.77 -12.13
N ILE A 309 -17.75 8.92 -10.81
CA ILE A 309 -17.09 7.92 -9.94
C ILE A 309 -17.79 7.83 -8.58
N VAL A 310 -17.97 6.61 -8.09
CA VAL A 310 -18.32 6.30 -6.70
C VAL A 310 -17.12 5.62 -6.04
N ILE A 311 -16.60 6.22 -4.96
CA ILE A 311 -15.48 5.68 -4.18
C ILE A 311 -16.02 5.17 -2.84
N VAL A 312 -15.78 3.90 -2.55
CA VAL A 312 -16.37 3.18 -1.41
C VAL A 312 -15.28 2.90 -0.38
N ASP A 313 -15.38 3.52 0.80
CA ASP A 313 -14.48 3.24 1.93
C ASP A 313 -15.03 2.09 2.76
N THR A 314 -14.34 0.95 2.83
CA THR A 314 -14.83 -0.26 3.53
C THR A 314 -14.17 -0.46 4.89
N ALA A 315 -14.76 -1.32 5.72
CA ALA A 315 -14.12 -1.80 6.94
C ALA A 315 -12.81 -2.58 6.64
N GLY A 316 -11.89 -2.62 7.62
CA GLY A 316 -10.60 -3.31 7.52
C GLY A 316 -10.27 -4.25 8.67
N ARG A 317 -11.29 -4.85 9.29
CA ARG A 317 -11.20 -5.65 10.52
C ARG A 317 -10.70 -7.08 10.26
N LEU A 318 -9.44 -7.23 9.82
CA LEU A 318 -8.88 -8.52 9.39
C LEU A 318 -8.83 -9.59 10.50
N HIS A 319 -8.91 -9.24 11.79
CA HIS A 319 -9.03 -10.23 12.87
C HIS A 319 -10.29 -11.12 12.74
N ASN A 320 -11.36 -10.60 12.11
CA ASN A 320 -12.55 -11.37 11.74
C ASN A 320 -12.53 -11.66 10.23
N LYS A 321 -11.56 -12.48 9.79
CA LYS A 321 -11.33 -12.77 8.36
C LYS A 321 -12.61 -13.21 7.63
N ALA A 322 -13.30 -14.23 8.15
CA ALA A 322 -14.48 -14.81 7.49
C ALA A 322 -15.64 -13.81 7.37
N GLY A 323 -15.93 -13.05 8.44
CA GLY A 323 -16.98 -12.04 8.42
C GLY A 323 -16.68 -10.91 7.44
N LEU A 324 -15.46 -10.38 7.46
CA LEU A 324 -15.04 -9.31 6.57
C LEU A 324 -15.11 -9.74 5.09
N MET A 325 -14.64 -10.94 4.75
CA MET A 325 -14.68 -11.41 3.35
C MET A 325 -16.12 -11.66 2.87
N ALA A 326 -17.00 -12.20 3.72
CA ALA A 326 -18.41 -12.36 3.38
C ALA A 326 -19.12 -11.01 3.15
N GLU A 327 -18.77 -10.00 3.94
CA GLU A 327 -19.26 -8.63 3.78
C GLU A 327 -18.80 -8.00 2.46
N LEU A 328 -17.50 -8.09 2.14
CA LEU A 328 -16.96 -7.58 0.88
C LEU A 328 -17.58 -8.29 -0.34
N ASP A 329 -17.80 -9.61 -0.29
CA ASP A 329 -18.47 -10.32 -1.38
C ASP A 329 -19.95 -9.92 -1.51
N LYS A 330 -20.65 -9.67 -0.39
CA LYS A 330 -22.02 -9.13 -0.40
C LYS A 330 -22.06 -7.74 -1.04
N MET A 331 -21.11 -6.87 -0.71
CA MET A 331 -20.99 -5.54 -1.32
C MET A 331 -20.74 -5.64 -2.83
N ARG A 332 -19.81 -6.51 -3.25
CA ARG A 332 -19.54 -6.78 -4.67
C ARG A 332 -20.80 -7.19 -5.42
N ARG A 333 -21.53 -8.19 -4.93
CA ARG A 333 -22.81 -8.63 -5.52
C ARG A 333 -23.86 -7.53 -5.55
N THR A 334 -23.85 -6.65 -4.56
CA THR A 334 -24.76 -5.49 -4.52
C THR A 334 -24.41 -4.49 -5.60
N ALA A 335 -23.13 -4.15 -5.77
CA ALA A 335 -22.68 -3.28 -6.85
C ALA A 335 -23.06 -3.81 -8.24
N GLN A 336 -22.85 -5.10 -8.48
CA GLN A 336 -23.15 -5.78 -9.75
C GLN A 336 -24.64 -5.73 -10.15
N LYS A 337 -25.55 -5.72 -9.17
CA LYS A 337 -26.99 -5.61 -9.43
C LYS A 337 -27.37 -4.25 -10.02
N LEU A 338 -26.64 -3.20 -9.67
CA LEU A 338 -26.90 -1.86 -10.16
C LEU A 338 -26.08 -1.56 -11.41
N VAL A 339 -24.78 -1.79 -11.39
CA VAL A 339 -23.89 -1.50 -12.51
C VAL A 339 -23.21 -2.81 -12.93
N PRO A 340 -23.44 -3.30 -14.16
CA PRO A 340 -22.74 -4.47 -14.67
C PRO A 340 -21.24 -4.30 -14.55
N ASN A 341 -20.54 -5.37 -14.16
CA ASN A 341 -19.08 -5.40 -13.93
C ASN A 341 -18.56 -4.52 -12.78
N ALA A 342 -19.43 -3.88 -11.98
CA ALA A 342 -18.98 -3.20 -10.76
C ALA A 342 -18.62 -4.22 -9.66
N PRO A 343 -17.74 -3.86 -8.69
CA PRO A 343 -16.83 -2.72 -8.75
C PRO A 343 -15.86 -2.89 -9.91
N HIS A 344 -15.60 -1.80 -10.63
CA HIS A 344 -14.69 -1.79 -11.76
C HIS A 344 -13.24 -1.88 -11.30
N GLN A 345 -12.99 -1.31 -10.12
CA GLN A 345 -11.69 -1.31 -9.46
C GLN A 345 -11.86 -1.71 -7.99
N VAL A 346 -10.97 -2.57 -7.51
CA VAL A 346 -10.86 -2.91 -6.10
C VAL A 346 -9.42 -2.62 -5.68
N PHE A 347 -9.22 -1.52 -4.99
CA PHE A 347 -7.90 -1.07 -4.57
C PHE A 347 -7.61 -1.53 -3.15
N LEU A 348 -6.58 -2.37 -3.00
CA LEU A 348 -6.05 -2.75 -1.71
C LEU A 348 -5.05 -1.70 -1.24
N VAL A 349 -5.36 -1.03 -0.13
CA VAL A 349 -4.51 -0.02 0.47
C VAL A 349 -3.52 -0.67 1.45
N MET A 350 -2.24 -0.56 1.14
CA MET A 350 -1.13 -1.13 1.91
C MET A 350 -0.23 -0.02 2.45
N ASP A 351 0.30 -0.23 3.64
CA ASP A 351 1.26 0.68 4.28
C ASP A 351 2.70 0.24 3.94
N ALA A 352 3.46 1.09 3.25
CA ALA A 352 4.83 0.81 2.84
C ALA A 352 5.77 0.54 4.03
N THR A 353 5.48 1.09 5.21
CA THR A 353 6.30 0.87 6.42
C THR A 353 6.24 -0.57 6.92
N THR A 354 5.18 -1.31 6.57
CA THR A 354 5.02 -2.71 6.96
C THR A 354 5.94 -3.66 6.19
N GLY A 355 6.44 -3.24 5.02
CA GLY A 355 7.30 -4.06 4.17
C GLY A 355 6.72 -5.45 3.91
N GLN A 356 7.56 -6.48 4.02
CA GLN A 356 7.17 -7.88 3.80
C GLN A 356 6.06 -8.39 4.75
N ASN A 357 5.90 -7.79 5.92
CA ASN A 357 4.82 -8.17 6.85
C ASN A 357 3.42 -7.86 6.28
N GLY A 358 3.31 -6.88 5.40
CA GLY A 358 2.07 -6.54 4.70
C GLY A 358 1.64 -7.58 3.66
N MET A 359 2.58 -8.38 3.13
CA MET A 359 2.32 -9.30 2.02
C MET A 359 1.34 -10.42 2.38
N GLN A 360 1.44 -10.97 3.59
CA GLN A 360 0.51 -12.02 4.05
C GLN A 360 -0.93 -11.51 4.12
N GLN A 361 -1.13 -10.26 4.57
CA GLN A 361 -2.44 -9.65 4.64
C GLN A 361 -2.98 -9.37 3.22
N ALA A 362 -2.11 -8.93 2.32
CA ALA A 362 -2.47 -8.65 0.94
C ALA A 362 -2.92 -9.88 0.17
N ARG A 363 -2.29 -11.05 0.39
CA ARG A 363 -2.71 -12.33 -0.20
C ARG A 363 -4.16 -12.66 0.15
N LEU A 364 -4.55 -12.50 1.42
CA LEU A 364 -5.91 -12.78 1.89
C LEU A 364 -6.97 -11.90 1.19
N PHE A 365 -6.69 -10.60 1.03
CA PHE A 365 -7.58 -9.70 0.30
C PHE A 365 -7.63 -10.03 -1.20
N THR A 366 -6.48 -10.36 -1.79
CA THR A 366 -6.39 -10.70 -3.23
C THR A 366 -7.23 -11.92 -3.56
N GLU A 367 -7.16 -12.97 -2.73
CA GLU A 367 -7.91 -14.21 -2.93
C GLU A 367 -9.44 -14.04 -2.80
N SER A 368 -9.89 -13.11 -1.94
CA SER A 368 -11.29 -13.05 -1.52
C SER A 368 -12.07 -11.83 -2.05
N ALA A 369 -11.40 -10.69 -2.24
CA ALA A 369 -12.07 -9.42 -2.57
C ALA A 369 -11.98 -9.04 -4.06
N GLY A 370 -11.24 -9.81 -4.87
CA GLY A 370 -11.07 -9.51 -6.30
C GLY A 370 -10.27 -8.23 -6.54
N VAL A 371 -9.17 -8.05 -5.80
CA VAL A 371 -8.30 -6.87 -5.88
C VAL A 371 -7.77 -6.70 -7.31
N THR A 372 -7.85 -5.47 -7.83
CA THR A 372 -7.39 -5.12 -9.18
C THR A 372 -6.12 -4.26 -9.17
N GLY A 373 -5.78 -3.64 -8.04
CA GLY A 373 -4.57 -2.84 -7.89
C GLY A 373 -4.24 -2.51 -6.45
N ILE A 374 -3.01 -2.09 -6.22
CA ILE A 374 -2.50 -1.68 -4.91
C ILE A 374 -2.37 -0.16 -4.83
N VAL A 375 -2.80 0.42 -3.72
CA VAL A 375 -2.41 1.78 -3.34
C VAL A 375 -1.43 1.68 -2.18
N LEU A 376 -0.20 2.13 -2.40
CA LEU A 376 0.86 2.06 -1.41
C LEU A 376 0.97 3.41 -0.68
N THR A 377 0.72 3.44 0.62
CA THR A 377 0.74 4.66 1.44
C THR A 377 2.02 4.77 2.26
N LYS A 378 2.31 5.98 2.76
CA LYS A 378 3.45 6.29 3.63
C LYS A 378 4.80 5.95 3.02
N LEU A 379 4.91 6.09 1.69
CA LEU A 379 6.14 5.79 0.98
C LEU A 379 7.27 6.73 1.42
N ASP A 380 6.92 7.98 1.73
CA ASP A 380 7.77 9.05 2.28
C ASP A 380 8.35 8.72 3.66
N GLY A 381 7.67 7.87 4.42
CA GLY A 381 8.04 7.53 5.79
C GLY A 381 9.10 6.43 5.91
N THR A 382 9.43 5.72 4.82
CA THR A 382 10.12 4.42 4.92
C THR A 382 11.34 4.29 4.01
N ALA A 383 12.29 3.45 4.44
CA ALA A 383 13.41 2.99 3.62
C ALA A 383 13.13 1.61 2.94
N LYS A 384 11.89 1.14 3.04
CA LYS A 384 11.43 -0.19 2.62
C LYS A 384 10.70 -0.17 1.26
N GLY A 385 11.10 0.71 0.35
CA GLY A 385 10.41 0.90 -0.93
C GLY A 385 10.49 -0.30 -1.89
N GLY A 386 11.40 -1.26 -1.68
CA GLY A 386 11.50 -2.47 -2.51
C GLY A 386 10.28 -3.39 -2.42
N ILE A 387 9.39 -3.16 -1.44
CA ILE A 387 8.10 -3.86 -1.31
C ILE A 387 7.24 -3.78 -2.59
N VAL A 388 7.39 -2.72 -3.39
CA VAL A 388 6.70 -2.56 -4.69
C VAL A 388 7.04 -3.72 -5.63
N ILE A 389 8.31 -4.14 -5.69
CA ILE A 389 8.76 -5.25 -6.53
C ILE A 389 8.16 -6.57 -6.04
N ALA A 390 8.14 -6.78 -4.72
CA ALA A 390 7.57 -7.98 -4.12
C ALA A 390 6.06 -8.09 -4.37
N ILE A 391 5.33 -6.97 -4.26
CA ILE A 391 3.90 -6.87 -4.57
C ILE A 391 3.64 -7.33 -6.01
N ALA A 392 4.35 -6.75 -6.98
CA ALA A 392 4.20 -7.10 -8.39
C ALA A 392 4.50 -8.58 -8.61
N ARG A 393 5.61 -9.09 -8.06
CA ARG A 393 6.01 -10.48 -8.30
C ARG A 393 5.09 -11.49 -7.65
N GLU A 394 4.77 -11.31 -6.37
CA GLU A 394 4.11 -12.34 -5.56
C GLU A 394 2.59 -12.27 -5.63
N LEU A 395 2.01 -11.06 -5.71
CA LEU A 395 0.56 -10.88 -5.77
C LEU A 395 0.06 -10.78 -7.21
N ARG A 396 0.95 -10.52 -8.17
CA ARG A 396 0.61 -10.27 -9.58
C ARG A 396 -0.37 -9.10 -9.75
N LEU A 397 -0.19 -8.06 -8.93
CA LEU A 397 -1.02 -6.87 -8.92
C LEU A 397 -0.16 -5.62 -9.20
N PRO A 398 -0.65 -4.69 -10.03
CA PRO A 398 0.04 -3.42 -10.23
C PRO A 398 -0.15 -2.51 -9.00
N VAL A 399 0.90 -1.77 -8.64
CA VAL A 399 0.74 -0.56 -7.82
C VAL A 399 0.18 0.52 -8.74
N VAL A 400 -0.96 1.10 -8.37
CA VAL A 400 -1.68 2.09 -9.19
C VAL A 400 -1.53 3.51 -8.66
N PHE A 401 -1.36 3.66 -7.35
CA PHE A 401 -1.12 4.96 -6.71
C PHE A 401 -0.10 4.81 -5.58
N ALA A 402 0.69 5.87 -5.37
CA ALA A 402 1.57 6.05 -4.23
C ALA A 402 1.11 7.25 -3.39
N GLY A 403 0.94 7.04 -2.10
CA GLY A 403 0.74 8.10 -1.11
C GLY A 403 2.09 8.58 -0.60
N THR A 404 2.35 9.87 -0.79
CA THR A 404 3.67 10.50 -0.64
C THR A 404 3.74 11.51 0.52
N GLY A 405 2.78 11.45 1.44
CA GLY A 405 2.65 12.40 2.55
C GLY A 405 1.22 12.49 3.10
N GLU A 406 0.95 13.54 3.88
CA GLU A 406 -0.31 13.72 4.62
C GLU A 406 -1.28 14.70 3.97
N LYS A 407 -0.81 15.60 3.10
CA LYS A 407 -1.64 16.61 2.43
C LYS A 407 -2.59 15.96 1.44
N MET A 408 -3.60 16.73 1.01
CA MET A 408 -4.64 16.27 0.09
C MET A 408 -4.05 15.83 -1.25
N GLU A 409 -3.07 16.60 -1.72
CA GLU A 409 -2.33 16.45 -2.96
C GLU A 409 -1.20 15.41 -2.91
N ASP A 410 -0.90 14.86 -1.71
CA ASP A 410 0.17 13.87 -1.51
C ASP A 410 -0.31 12.45 -1.89
N ILE A 411 -0.82 12.33 -3.10
CA ILE A 411 -1.10 11.06 -3.79
C ILE A 411 -0.79 11.26 -5.27
N ILE A 412 -0.05 10.33 -5.85
CA ILE A 412 0.30 10.36 -7.27
C ILE A 412 -0.03 9.01 -7.92
N PRO A 413 -0.41 8.97 -9.21
CA PRO A 413 -0.39 7.73 -9.98
C PRO A 413 0.99 7.06 -9.83
N PHE A 414 1.06 5.73 -9.83
CA PHE A 414 2.35 5.06 -9.77
C PHE A 414 2.94 4.92 -11.18
N ASN A 415 4.22 5.26 -11.35
CA ASN A 415 4.96 5.09 -12.58
C ASN A 415 6.22 4.28 -12.27
N SER A 416 6.34 3.11 -12.89
CA SER A 416 7.45 2.17 -12.68
C SER A 416 8.80 2.77 -13.08
N ASP A 417 8.85 3.55 -14.16
CA ASP A 417 10.09 4.15 -14.66
C ASP A 417 10.59 5.24 -13.72
N ALA A 418 9.73 6.18 -13.37
CA ALA A 418 10.11 7.23 -12.42
C ALA A 418 10.46 6.66 -11.04
N PHE A 419 9.81 5.57 -10.62
CA PHE A 419 10.16 4.86 -9.38
C PHE A 419 11.55 4.24 -9.45
N LEU A 420 11.84 3.46 -10.51
CA LEU A 420 13.14 2.82 -10.68
C LEU A 420 14.26 3.84 -10.92
N ASP A 421 14.00 4.90 -11.68
CA ASP A 421 14.92 6.02 -11.90
C ASP A 421 15.20 6.77 -10.60
N SER A 422 14.19 6.95 -9.75
CA SER A 422 14.39 7.57 -8.45
C SER A 422 15.13 6.66 -7.48
N LEU A 423 14.95 5.34 -7.57
CA LEU A 423 15.55 4.34 -6.67
C LEU A 423 17.00 4.03 -7.01
N LEU A 424 17.32 3.98 -8.30
CA LEU A 424 18.63 3.58 -8.83
C LEU A 424 19.43 4.75 -9.40
N GLY A 425 18.81 5.89 -9.68
CA GLY A 425 19.45 7.02 -10.37
C GLY A 425 20.34 7.90 -9.50
#